data_AF-A0A6G0URW3-F1
#
_entry.id   AF-A0A6G0URW3-F1
#
_cell.length_a   1.000
_cell.length_b   1.000
_cell.length_c   1.000
_cell.angle_alpha   90.00
_cell.angle_beta   90.00
_cell.angle_gamma   90.00
#
_symmetry.space_group_name_H-M   'P 1'
#
loop_
_entity.id
_entity.type
_entity.pdbx_description
1 polymer ?
#
loop_
_entity_poly.entity_id
_entity_poly.type
_entity_poly.pdbx_seq_one_letter_code
_entity_poly.pdbx_strand_id
1 'polypeptide(L)'
;MTISVEIYEKELESFVSRWNSTFPEEQWRTGRKHTGLYAELKYFSESDQLWHHIFIIYSQSYGVPQLWFNLYQPGTLLKRVSLEESVRSPESLARCSEDEHPFLGVAFFYVDPCRILQILEKSEAPSKEDYVLK
;
A
#
# COMPACT_ATOMS: atom_id res chain seq x y z
N MET A 1 -14.12 -8.64 -8.62
CA MET A 1 -13.44 -8.52 -9.95
C MET A 1 -11.93 -8.59 -9.75
N THR A 2 -11.20 -9.35 -10.58
CA THR A 2 -9.73 -9.49 -10.51
C THR A 2 -9.06 -8.83 -11.71
N ILE A 3 -7.81 -8.39 -11.57
CA ILE A 3 -6.98 -7.87 -12.67
C ILE A 3 -5.87 -8.88 -12.99
N SER A 4 -5.27 -8.79 -14.17
CA SER A 4 -4.09 -9.61 -14.50
C SER A 4 -2.80 -8.94 -14.02
N VAL A 5 -1.71 -9.70 -13.94
CA VAL A 5 -0.39 -9.15 -13.58
C VAL A 5 0.04 -8.08 -14.58
N GLU A 6 -0.18 -8.29 -15.88
CA GLU A 6 0.21 -7.35 -16.93
C GLU A 6 -0.54 -6.03 -16.83
N ILE A 7 -1.84 -6.10 -16.49
CA ILE A 7 -2.65 -4.90 -16.23
C ILE A 7 -2.12 -4.20 -14.99
N TYR A 8 -1.90 -4.93 -13.89
CA TYR A 8 -1.34 -4.37 -12.66
C TYR A 8 -0.01 -3.66 -12.91
N GLU A 9 0.94 -4.29 -13.60
CA GLU A 9 2.27 -3.71 -13.81
C GLU A 9 2.18 -2.40 -14.60
N LYS A 10 1.37 -2.36 -15.67
CA LYS A 10 1.14 -1.15 -16.47
C LYS A 10 0.49 -0.02 -15.67
N GLU A 11 -0.54 -0.35 -14.89
CA GLU A 11 -1.25 0.65 -14.07
C GLU A 11 -0.38 1.16 -12.93
N LEU A 12 0.46 0.31 -12.34
CA LEU A 12 1.39 0.70 -11.28
C LEU A 12 2.45 1.67 -11.80
N GLU A 13 3.05 1.41 -12.95
CA GLU A 13 4.02 2.33 -13.57
C GLU A 13 3.37 3.67 -13.92
N SER A 14 2.16 3.63 -14.47
CA SER A 14 1.38 4.83 -14.79
C SER A 14 1.02 5.63 -13.54
N PHE A 15 0.67 4.96 -12.44
CA PHE A 15 0.45 5.58 -11.14
C PHE A 15 1.71 6.27 -10.63
N VAL A 16 2.85 5.57 -10.55
CA VAL A 16 4.10 6.12 -10.01
C VAL A 16 4.54 7.35 -10.81
N SER A 17 4.45 7.29 -12.15
CA SER A 17 4.79 8.42 -13.01
C SER A 17 3.90 9.65 -12.76
N ARG A 18 2.57 9.44 -12.66
CA ARG A 18 1.62 10.51 -12.37
C ARG A 18 1.84 11.09 -10.97
N TRP A 19 1.93 10.24 -9.95
CA TRP A 19 2.10 10.66 -8.56
C TRP A 19 3.36 11.48 -8.38
N ASN A 20 4.51 10.98 -8.84
CA ASN A 20 5.79 11.68 -8.66
C ASN A 20 5.84 13.03 -9.41
N SER A 21 5.03 13.18 -10.47
CA SER A 21 4.89 14.45 -11.18
C SER A 21 4.00 15.44 -10.43
N THR A 22 3.02 14.95 -9.66
CA THR A 22 2.08 15.78 -8.88
C THR A 22 2.61 16.11 -7.48
N PHE A 23 3.27 15.16 -6.83
CA PHE A 23 3.74 15.23 -5.44
C PHE A 23 5.26 15.00 -5.39
N PRO A 24 6.07 16.02 -5.70
CA PRO A 24 7.52 15.88 -5.79
C PRO A 24 8.18 15.48 -4.47
N GLU A 25 7.57 15.78 -3.33
CA GLU A 25 8.01 15.39 -1.98
C GLU A 25 7.81 13.90 -1.66
N GLU A 26 6.86 13.22 -2.32
CA GLU A 26 6.50 11.82 -2.08
C GLU A 26 6.90 10.94 -3.28
N GLN A 27 8.22 10.74 -3.42
CA GLN A 27 8.77 9.99 -4.55
C GLN A 27 8.61 8.48 -4.37
N TRP A 28 7.60 7.92 -5.04
CA TRP A 28 7.46 6.48 -5.23
C TRP A 28 8.60 5.94 -6.09
N ARG A 29 9.07 4.74 -5.75
CA ARG A 29 10.08 4.00 -6.51
C ARG A 29 9.51 2.65 -6.89
N THR A 30 9.69 2.25 -8.14
CA THR A 30 9.37 0.89 -8.57
C THR A 30 10.56 -0.04 -8.34
N GLY A 31 10.26 -1.30 -8.03
CA GLY A 31 11.25 -2.36 -7.94
C GLY A 31 10.66 -3.68 -8.39
N ARG A 32 11.51 -4.69 -8.60
CA ARG A 32 11.07 -6.03 -9.04
C ARG A 32 11.69 -7.11 -8.16
N LYS A 33 10.86 -8.06 -7.75
CA LYS A 33 11.26 -9.31 -7.04
C LYS A 33 10.71 -10.51 -7.81
N HIS A 34 11.02 -11.72 -7.33
CA HIS A 34 10.53 -12.96 -7.93
C HIS A 34 8.99 -13.07 -7.95
N THR A 35 8.32 -12.35 -7.07
CA THR A 35 6.86 -12.23 -6.94
C THR A 35 6.21 -11.25 -7.92
N GLY A 36 6.99 -10.36 -8.55
CA GLY A 36 6.49 -9.35 -9.49
C GLY A 36 7.05 -7.94 -9.28
N LEU A 37 6.50 -6.99 -10.03
CA LEU A 37 6.72 -5.56 -9.83
C LEU A 37 6.07 -5.10 -8.52
N TYR A 38 6.68 -4.12 -7.86
CA TYR A 38 6.11 -3.41 -6.72
C TYR A 38 6.47 -1.92 -6.77
N ALA A 39 5.71 -1.11 -6.03
CA ALA A 39 6.04 0.28 -5.77
C ALA A 39 6.30 0.46 -4.27
N GLU A 40 7.27 1.30 -3.92
CA GLU A 40 7.69 1.62 -2.56
C GLU A 40 7.73 3.13 -2.38
N LEU A 41 7.19 3.61 -1.27
CA LEU A 41 7.30 5.00 -0.82
C LEU A 41 7.85 5.03 0.60
N LYS A 42 8.80 5.94 0.85
CA LYS A 42 9.32 6.27 2.17
C LYS A 42 9.36 7.77 2.32
N TYR A 43 8.71 8.28 3.35
CA TYR A 43 8.74 9.71 3.67
C TYR A 43 8.54 9.94 5.17
N PHE A 44 8.97 11.10 5.62
CA PHE A 44 8.72 11.57 6.98
C PHE A 44 7.54 12.53 6.94
N SER A 45 6.53 12.28 7.78
CA SER A 45 5.38 13.17 7.95
C SER A 45 5.61 14.03 9.18
N GLU A 46 5.75 15.34 8.98
CA GLU A 46 5.85 16.28 10.10
C GLU A 46 4.55 16.35 10.93
N SER A 47 3.42 15.97 10.34
CA SER A 47 2.12 16.08 10.98
C SER A 47 1.88 15.05 12.10
N ASP A 48 2.48 13.86 11.96
CA ASP A 48 2.44 12.79 12.96
C ASP A 48 3.84 12.49 13.55
N GLN A 49 4.90 13.11 13.03
CA GLN A 49 6.29 12.91 13.42
C GLN A 49 6.76 11.46 13.20
N LEU A 50 6.23 10.79 12.17
CA LEU A 50 6.56 9.41 11.84
C LEU A 50 7.17 9.27 10.45
N TRP A 51 8.02 8.26 10.31
CA TRP A 51 8.40 7.72 9.00
C TRP A 51 7.32 6.75 8.52
N HIS A 52 6.80 7.03 7.33
CA HIS A 52 5.89 6.16 6.62
C HIS A 52 6.68 5.32 5.63
N HIS A 53 6.42 4.01 5.62
CA HIS A 53 6.96 3.09 4.64
C HIS A 53 5.83 2.29 4.04
N ILE A 54 5.56 2.51 2.76
CA ILE A 54 4.40 1.99 2.08
C ILE A 54 4.87 1.18 0.88
N PHE A 55 4.22 0.05 0.64
CA PHE A 55 4.35 -0.75 -0.57
C PHE A 55 3.00 -0.99 -1.22
N ILE A 56 3.01 -1.03 -2.55
CA ILE A 56 1.93 -1.60 -3.35
C ILE A 56 2.48 -2.86 -4.00
N ILE A 57 1.87 -4.00 -3.68
CA ILE A 57 2.30 -5.33 -4.13
C ILE A 57 1.11 -6.03 -4.78
N TYR A 58 1.36 -6.84 -5.81
CA TYR A 58 0.31 -7.66 -6.39
C TYR A 58 0.09 -8.98 -5.64
N SER A 59 -1.15 -9.23 -5.23
CA SER A 59 -1.57 -10.51 -4.67
C SER A 59 -1.90 -11.48 -5.78
N GLN A 60 -0.99 -12.40 -6.09
CA GLN A 60 -1.22 -13.40 -7.14
C GLN A 60 -2.41 -14.32 -6.83
N SER A 61 -2.59 -14.69 -5.56
CA SER A 61 -3.67 -15.58 -5.12
C SER A 61 -5.06 -14.95 -5.27
N TYR A 62 -5.17 -13.62 -5.15
CA TYR A 62 -6.44 -12.91 -5.17
C TYR A 62 -6.64 -12.06 -6.43
N GLY A 63 -5.60 -11.90 -7.26
CA GLY A 63 -5.66 -11.13 -8.49
C GLY A 63 -5.91 -9.64 -8.28
N VAL A 64 -5.35 -9.04 -7.21
CA VAL A 64 -5.56 -7.63 -6.84
C VAL A 64 -4.30 -6.98 -6.28
N PRO A 65 -4.12 -5.64 -6.43
CA PRO A 65 -3.10 -4.91 -5.71
C PRO A 65 -3.41 -4.90 -4.22
N GLN A 66 -2.37 -4.94 -3.40
CA GLN A 66 -2.42 -4.87 -1.94
C GLN A 66 -1.52 -3.75 -1.44
N LEU A 67 -2.06 -2.96 -0.53
CA LEU A 67 -1.32 -1.95 0.20
C LEU A 67 -0.73 -2.59 1.46
N TRP A 68 0.58 -2.48 1.60
CA TRP A 68 1.32 -2.83 2.80
C TRP A 68 1.95 -1.57 3.34
N PHE A 69 1.92 -1.36 4.65
CA PHE A 69 2.54 -0.18 5.24
C PHE A 69 3.08 -0.45 6.64
N ASN A 70 3.99 0.41 7.05
CA ASN A 70 4.52 0.43 8.39
C ASN A 70 4.91 1.85 8.79
N LEU A 71 4.83 2.14 10.08
CA LEU A 71 5.20 3.43 10.64
C LEU A 71 6.35 3.26 11.64
N TYR A 72 7.30 4.17 11.58
CA TYR A 72 8.48 4.12 12.44
C TYR A 72 8.65 5.48 13.12
N GLN A 73 8.95 5.46 14.40
CA GLN A 73 9.65 6.57 15.03
C GLN A 73 11.16 6.43 14.73
N PRO A 74 11.94 7.51 14.78
CA PRO A 74 13.39 7.42 14.63
C PRO A 74 13.98 6.33 15.55
N GLY A 75 14.46 5.23 14.94
CA GLY A 75 15.06 4.10 15.65
C GLY A 75 14.12 3.06 16.25
N THR A 76 12.80 3.19 16.14
CA THR A 76 11.84 2.21 16.71
C THR A 76 10.68 1.90 15.75
N LEU A 77 10.46 0.61 15.48
CA LEU A 77 9.28 0.09 14.79
C LEU A 77 8.04 0.24 15.69
N LEU A 78 6.99 0.89 15.20
CA LEU A 78 5.75 1.00 15.97
C LEU A 78 4.99 -0.32 15.91
N LYS A 79 4.61 -0.83 17.09
CA LYS A 79 3.66 -1.95 17.22
C LYS A 79 2.23 -1.43 17.06
N ARG A 80 1.29 -2.32 16.72
CA ARG A 80 -0.14 -1.99 16.54
C ARG A 80 -0.72 -1.06 17.60
N VAL A 81 -0.47 -1.38 18.87
CA VAL A 81 -0.98 -0.60 20.02
C VAL A 81 -0.51 0.86 19.96
N SER A 82 0.74 1.09 19.59
CA SER A 82 1.31 2.45 19.46
C SER A 82 0.83 3.19 18.21
N LEU A 83 0.41 2.45 17.18
CA LEU A 83 -0.17 2.99 15.95
C LEU A 83 -1.62 3.45 16.16
N GLU A 84 -2.41 2.69 16.92
CA GLU A 84 -3.79 3.09 17.27
C GLU A 84 -3.84 4.42 18.03
N GLU A 85 -2.83 4.69 18.85
CA GLU A 85 -2.68 5.97 19.57
C GLU A 85 -2.18 7.11 18.66
N SER A 86 -1.47 6.79 17.58
CA SER A 86 -0.83 7.77 16.70
C SER A 86 -1.67 8.15 15.46
N VAL A 87 -2.58 7.27 15.04
CA VAL A 87 -3.38 7.46 13.82
C VAL A 87 -4.69 8.18 14.15
N ARG A 88 -5.00 9.24 13.40
CA ARG A 88 -6.21 10.07 13.58
C ARG A 88 -7.53 9.29 13.43
N SER A 89 -7.49 8.10 12.80
CA SER A 89 -8.63 7.19 12.63
C SER A 89 -8.25 5.75 13.00
N PRO A 90 -8.28 5.38 14.29
CA PRO A 90 -7.97 4.03 14.75
C PRO A 90 -8.90 2.96 14.14
N GLU A 91 -10.14 3.34 13.83
CA GLU A 91 -11.11 2.48 13.13
C GLU A 91 -10.66 2.05 11.73
N SER A 92 -9.80 2.84 11.08
CA SER A 92 -9.20 2.49 9.79
C SER A 92 -8.12 1.41 9.95
N LEU A 93 -7.40 1.39 11.08
CA LEU A 93 -6.44 0.34 11.42
C LEU A 93 -7.11 -0.98 11.81
N ALA A 94 -8.31 -0.94 12.39
CA ALA A 94 -9.12 -2.14 12.65
C ALA A 94 -9.48 -2.90 11.37
N ARG A 95 -9.33 -2.26 10.20
CA ARG A 95 -9.56 -2.88 8.88
C ARG A 95 -8.30 -3.48 8.25
N CYS A 96 -7.16 -3.29 8.89
CA CYS A 96 -5.87 -3.81 8.44
C CYS A 96 -5.49 -5.06 9.25
N SER A 97 -4.83 -5.99 8.59
CA SER A 97 -4.22 -7.17 9.20
C SER A 97 -2.72 -6.93 9.37
N GLU A 98 -2.07 -7.74 10.22
CA GLU A 98 -0.61 -7.73 10.38
C GLU A 98 -0.06 -9.07 9.90
N ASP A 99 1.00 -9.03 9.11
CA ASP A 99 1.75 -10.23 8.71
C ASP A 99 3.19 -9.85 8.33
N GLU A 100 4.02 -10.85 8.11
CA GLU A 100 5.38 -10.67 7.62
C GLU A 100 5.35 -10.16 6.16
N HIS A 101 6.02 -9.03 5.92
CA HIS A 101 6.07 -8.43 4.60
C HIS A 101 6.74 -9.38 3.59
N PRO A 102 6.12 -9.65 2.43
CA PRO A 102 6.56 -10.72 1.51
C PRO A 102 7.99 -10.62 1.01
N PHE A 103 8.57 -9.40 1.01
CA PHE A 103 9.92 -9.16 0.49
C PHE A 103 10.97 -8.85 1.55
N LEU A 104 10.53 -8.42 2.73
CA LEU A 104 11.42 -7.83 3.73
C LEU A 104 11.58 -8.72 4.97
N GLY A 105 10.69 -9.69 5.17
CA GLY A 105 10.79 -10.59 6.31
C GLY A 105 10.54 -9.92 7.67
N VAL A 106 9.83 -8.79 7.67
CA VAL A 106 9.51 -8.01 8.88
C VAL A 106 8.01 -7.71 8.92
N ALA A 107 7.45 -7.58 10.12
CA ALA A 107 6.02 -7.35 10.30
C ALA A 107 5.58 -6.01 9.68
N PHE A 108 4.52 -6.06 8.87
CA PHE A 108 3.86 -4.91 8.26
C PHE A 108 2.35 -5.01 8.49
N PHE A 109 1.69 -3.87 8.44
CA PHE A 109 0.24 -3.82 8.27
C PHE A 109 -0.10 -3.97 6.80
N TYR A 110 -1.22 -4.61 6.50
CA TYR A 110 -1.72 -4.70 5.14
C TYR A 110 -3.24 -4.68 5.09
N VAL A 111 -3.78 -4.24 3.96
CA VAL A 111 -5.21 -4.32 3.69
C VAL A 111 -5.54 -5.70 3.14
N ASP A 112 -6.44 -6.41 3.82
CA ASP A 112 -6.85 -7.76 3.42
C ASP A 112 -7.40 -7.78 1.99
N PRO A 113 -6.92 -8.69 1.12
CA PRO A 113 -7.28 -8.67 -0.30
C PRO A 113 -8.76 -8.97 -0.54
N CYS A 114 -9.43 -9.71 0.35
CA CYS A 114 -10.87 -9.94 0.25
C CYS A 114 -11.66 -8.64 0.43
N ARG A 115 -11.17 -7.72 1.27
CA ARG A 115 -11.79 -6.41 1.45
C ARG A 115 -11.57 -5.52 0.25
N ILE A 116 -10.39 -5.58 -0.37
CA ILE A 116 -10.10 -4.86 -1.62
C ILE A 116 -11.07 -5.31 -2.72
N LEU A 117 -11.28 -6.63 -2.85
CA LEU A 117 -12.28 -7.18 -3.78
C LEU A 117 -13.70 -6.65 -3.51
N GLN A 118 -14.13 -6.59 -2.24
CA GLN A 118 -15.43 -6.03 -1.87
C GLN A 118 -15.58 -4.54 -2.22
N ILE A 119 -14.50 -3.75 -2.08
CA ILE A 119 -14.51 -2.32 -2.44
C ILE A 119 -14.65 -2.18 -3.96
N LEU A 120 -13.87 -2.94 -4.73
CA LEU A 120 -13.89 -2.93 -6.18
C LEU A 120 -15.23 -3.41 -6.76
N GLU A 121 -15.91 -4.34 -6.09
CA GLU A 121 -17.24 -4.81 -6.49
C GLU A 121 -18.34 -3.80 -6.19
N LYS A 122 -18.16 -2.97 -5.16
CA LYS A 122 -19.13 -1.95 -4.76
C LYS A 122 -18.97 -0.62 -5.49
N SER A 123 -17.78 -0.32 -6.04
CA SER A 123 -17.65 0.80 -6.98
C SER A 123 -18.36 0.43 -8.27
N GLU A 124 -19.53 1.01 -8.54
CA GLU A 124 -20.26 0.80 -9.80
C GLU A 124 -19.36 1.20 -10.97
N ALA A 125 -18.86 0.19 -11.70
CA ALA A 125 -17.89 0.30 -12.79
C ALA A 125 -16.56 0.97 -12.38
N PRO A 126 -15.63 0.24 -11.72
CA PRO A 126 -14.27 0.75 -11.59
C PRO A 126 -13.70 0.88 -13.00
N SER A 127 -13.49 2.12 -13.45
CA SER A 127 -12.64 2.34 -14.61
C SER A 127 -11.27 1.74 -14.29
N LYS A 128 -10.50 1.31 -15.30
CA LYS A 128 -9.14 0.76 -15.08
C LYS A 128 -8.25 1.69 -14.24
N GLU A 129 -8.60 2.97 -14.18
CA GLU A 129 -7.92 4.04 -13.46
C GLU A 129 -8.20 4.07 -11.95
N ASP A 130 -9.27 3.41 -11.46
CA ASP A 130 -9.66 3.42 -10.04
C ASP A 130 -8.93 2.35 -9.19
N TYR A 131 -8.10 1.50 -9.80
CA TYR A 131 -7.42 0.38 -9.15
C TYR A 131 -6.19 0.77 -8.35
N VAL A 132 -5.62 1.95 -8.63
CA VAL A 132 -4.55 2.53 -7.84
C VAL A 132 -5.08 3.84 -7.29
N LEU A 133 -5.21 3.89 -5.96
CA LEU A 133 -5.88 4.90 -5.16
C LEU A 133 -5.80 6.31 -5.79
N LYS A 134 -6.97 6.91 -6.03
CA LYS A 134 -7.14 8.32 -6.40
C LYS A 134 -6.58 9.27 -5.34
#